data_AF-A0A7J3KYS0-F1
#
_entry.id   AF-A0A7J3KYS0-F1
#
_cell.length_a   1.000
_cell.length_b   1.000
_cell.length_c   1.000
_cell.angle_alpha   90.00
_cell.angle_beta   90.00
_cell.angle_gamma   90.00
#
_symmetry.space_group_name_H-M   'P 1'
#
loop_
_entity.id
_entity.type
_entity.pdbx_description
1 polymer ?
#
loop_
_entity_poly.entity_id
_entity_poly.type
_entity_poly.pdbx_seq_one_letter_code
_entity_poly.pdbx_strand_id
1 'polypeptide(L)' 'NLEQAALKLEGTMYEPEEFPGLIYRMMEPKVVILMFASGKLVCTGAKTEREVYEAVYKLKKILEENQLITYATSR' A
#
# COMPACT_ATOMS: atom_id res chain seq x y z
N ASN A 1 10.53 2.71 0.45
CA ASN A 1 10.66 4.03 1.12
C ASN A 1 9.26 4.65 1.09
N LEU A 2 8.67 4.97 2.25
CA LEU A 2 7.27 5.41 2.35
C LEU A 2 7.09 6.87 1.94
N GLU A 3 8.09 7.70 2.18
CA GLU A 3 8.12 9.12 1.77
C GLU A 3 7.98 9.24 0.24
N GLN A 4 8.72 8.43 -0.50
CA GLN A 4 8.64 8.37 -1.96
C GLN A 4 7.27 7.86 -2.44
N ALA A 5 6.67 6.91 -1.72
CA ALA A 5 5.34 6.42 -2.05
C ALA A 5 4.28 7.50 -1.83
N ALA A 6 4.37 8.29 -0.75
CA ALA A 6 3.46 9.40 -0.49
C ALA A 6 3.54 10.50 -1.57
N LEU A 7 4.72 10.76 -2.13
CA LEU A 7 4.90 11.74 -3.21
C LEU A 7 4.38 11.25 -4.57
N LYS A 8 4.46 9.95 -4.86
CA LYS A 8 4.10 9.38 -6.16
C LYS A 8 2.67 8.87 -6.25
N LEU A 9 2.06 8.50 -5.12
CA LEU A 9 0.72 7.89 -5.09
C LEU A 9 -0.33 8.89 -4.65
N GLU A 10 -1.36 9.06 -5.48
CA GLU A 10 -2.55 9.82 -5.12
C GLU A 10 -3.37 9.11 -4.02
N GLY A 11 -4.10 9.87 -3.22
CA GLY A 11 -4.95 9.31 -2.16
C GLY A 11 -4.18 8.68 -1.00
N THR A 12 -2.93 9.10 -0.79
CA THR A 12 -2.11 8.72 0.36
C THR A 12 -2.14 9.77 1.46
N MET A 13 -1.91 9.34 2.70
CA MET A 13 -1.56 10.19 3.84
C MET A 13 -0.41 9.55 4.58
N TYR A 14 0.64 10.31 4.87
CA TYR A 14 1.81 9.83 5.58
C TYR A 14 2.40 10.95 6.44
N GLU A 15 2.14 10.85 7.74
CA GLU A 15 2.64 11.76 8.77
C GLU A 15 3.31 10.89 9.85
N PRO A 16 4.60 10.52 9.69
CA PRO A 16 5.25 9.50 10.52
C PRO A 16 5.31 9.85 12.02
N GLU A 17 5.28 11.15 12.34
CA GLU A 17 5.22 11.64 13.73
C GLU A 17 3.86 11.36 14.40
N GLU A 18 2.77 11.29 13.61
CA GLU A 18 1.42 11.01 14.09
C GLU A 18 1.07 9.52 13.97
N PHE A 19 1.49 8.88 12.88
CA PHE A 19 1.24 7.47 12.60
C PHE A 19 2.35 6.85 11.73
N PRO A 20 2.97 5.72 12.14
CA PRO A 20 4.16 5.17 11.47
C PRO A 20 3.91 4.48 10.12
N GLY A 21 2.66 4.41 9.65
CA GLY A 21 2.29 3.77 8.39
C GLY A 21 1.76 4.76 7.36
N LEU A 22 1.99 4.47 6.07
CA LEU A 22 1.33 5.19 4.99
C LEU A 22 -0.10 4.66 4.83
N ILE A 23 -1.07 5.56 4.82
CA ILE A 23 -2.49 5.24 4.62
C ILE A 23 -2.82 5.45 3.14
N TYR A 24 -3.15 4.39 2.41
CA TYR A 24 -3.56 4.43 1.01
C TYR A 24 -5.04 4.09 0.87
N ARG A 25 -5.84 4.97 0.25
CA ARG A 25 -7.26 4.75 0.01
C ARG A 25 -7.49 4.28 -1.42
N MET A 26 -7.99 3.06 -1.58
CA MET A 26 -8.37 2.49 -2.87
C MET A 26 -9.87 2.61 -3.08
N MET A 27 -10.29 3.10 -4.25
CA MET A 27 -11.70 3.28 -4.57
C MET A 27 -12.37 1.99 -5.05
N GLU A 28 -11.64 1.14 -5.77
CA GLU A 28 -12.15 -0.10 -6.35
C GLU A 28 -11.10 -1.22 -6.26
N PRO A 29 -11.31 -2.26 -5.43
CA PRO A 29 -12.37 -2.35 -4.42
C PRO A 29 -12.23 -1.24 -3.35
N LYS A 30 -13.34 -0.87 -2.70
CA LYS A 30 -13.35 0.21 -1.70
C LYS A 30 -12.70 -0.24 -0.39
N VAL A 31 -11.40 -0.02 -0.27
CA VAL A 31 -10.60 -0.43 0.89
C VAL A 31 -9.62 0.66 1.33
N VAL A 32 -9.11 0.52 2.55
CA VAL A 32 -7.98 1.28 3.08
C VAL A 32 -6.84 0.31 3.35
N ILE A 33 -5.65 0.64 2.86
CA ILE A 33 -4.43 -0.15 3.07
C ILE A 33 -3.44 0.67 3.89
N LEU A 34 -2.97 0.10 5.00
CA LEU A 34 -1.89 0.65 5.81
C LEU A 34 -0.59 -0.06 5.41
N MET A 35 0.41 0.71 4.99
CA MET A 35 1.72 0.19 4.60
C MET A 35 2.78 0.62 5.62
N PHE A 36 3.56 -0.33 6.12
CA PHE A 36 4.63 -0.06 7.07
C PHE A 36 6.01 -0.18 6.42
N ALA A 37 7.02 0.51 6.95
CA ALA A 37 8.39 0.49 6.41
C ALA A 37 9.01 -0.92 6.36
N SER A 38 8.50 -1.85 7.17
CA SER A 38 8.87 -3.28 7.17
C SER A 38 8.33 -4.07 5.98
N GLY A 39 7.47 -3.49 5.15
CA GLY A 39 6.75 -4.18 4.07
C GLY A 39 5.47 -4.90 4.52
N LYS A 40 5.14 -4.88 5.82
CA LYS A 40 3.85 -5.38 6.33
C LYS A 40 2.71 -4.50 5.81
N LEU A 41 1.58 -5.15 5.53
CA LEU A 41 0.36 -4.51 5.05
C LEU A 41 -0.81 -4.87 5.96
N VAL A 42 -1.70 -3.90 6.21
CA VAL A 42 -3.04 -4.15 6.76
C VAL A 42 -4.05 -3.66 5.74
N CYS A 43 -4.94 -4.53 5.28
CA CYS A 43 -6.04 -4.19 4.36
C CYS A 43 -7.37 -4.27 5.11
N THR A 44 -8.18 -3.22 5.05
CA THR A 44 -9.49 -3.15 5.72
C THR A 44 -10.55 -2.52 4.84
N GLY A 45 -11.82 -2.86 5.08
CA GLY A 45 -12.99 -2.36 4.33
C GLY A 45 -13.52 -3.31 3.25
N ALA A 46 -12.76 -4.36 2.91
CA ALA A 46 -13.24 -5.42 2.03
C ALA A 46 -14.37 -6.22 2.68
N LYS A 47 -15.35 -6.65 1.88
CA LYS A 47 -16.50 -7.47 2.30
C LYS A 47 -16.28 -8.96 2.08
N THR A 48 -15.36 -9.31 1.18
CA THR A 48 -15.03 -10.69 0.84
C THR A 48 -13.53 -10.88 0.81
N GLU A 49 -13.07 -12.12 1.02
CA GLU A 49 -11.65 -12.46 0.92
C GLU A 49 -11.11 -12.16 -0.50
N ARG A 50 -11.93 -12.40 -1.54
CA ARG A 50 -11.60 -12.09 -2.93
C ARG A 50 -11.24 -10.61 -3.13
N GLU A 51 -12.00 -9.69 -2.54
CA GLU A 51 -11.70 -8.25 -2.62
C GLU A 51 -10.37 -7.90 -1.96
N VAL A 52 -9.96 -8.61 -0.89
CA VAL A 52 -8.64 -8.43 -0.28
C VAL A 52 -7.54 -8.83 -1.27
N TYR A 53 -7.66 -9.99 -1.93
CA TYR A 53 -6.70 -10.41 -2.94
C TYR A 53 -6.62 -9.45 -4.13
N GLU A 54 -7.78 -8.99 -4.64
CA GLU A 54 -7.85 -8.01 -5.72
C GLU A 54 -7.18 -6.68 -5.32
N ALA A 55 -7.44 -6.17 -4.12
CA ALA A 55 -6.82 -4.96 -3.60
C ALA A 55 -5.29 -5.07 -3.48
N VAL A 56 -4.80 -6.16 -2.89
CA VAL A 56 -3.36 -6.39 -2.72
C VAL A 56 -2.68 -6.56 -4.07
N TYR A 57 -3.29 -7.27 -5.01
CA TYR A 57 -2.76 -7.43 -6.37
C TYR A 57 -2.70 -6.10 -7.13
N LYS A 58 -3.76 -5.29 -7.04
CA LYS A 58 -3.80 -3.95 -7.65
C LYS A 58 -2.76 -3.02 -7.03
N LEU A 59 -2.62 -3.04 -5.70
CA LEU A 59 -1.58 -2.29 -5.01
C LEU A 59 -0.18 -2.71 -5.47
N LYS A 60 0.10 -4.01 -5.52
CA LYS A 60 1.39 -4.54 -6.00
C LYS A 60 1.73 -3.99 -7.39
N LYS A 61 0.79 -4.05 -8.33
CA LYS A 61 0.97 -3.54 -9.69
C LYS A 61 1.31 -2.05 -9.69
N ILE A 62 0.56 -1.24 -8.94
CA ILE A 62 0.81 0.21 -8.81
C ILE A 62 2.22 0.47 -8.25
N LEU A 63 2.62 -0.27 -7.22
CA LEU A 63 3.94 -0.13 -6.61
C LEU A 63 5.07 -0.54 -7.57
N GLU A 64 4.89 -1.59 -8.37
CA GLU A 64 5.86 -2.02 -9.40
C GLU A 64 6.00 -0.99 -10.51
N GLU A 65 4.88 -0.50 -11.06
CA GLU A 65 4.86 0.50 -12.14
C GLU A 65 5.54 1.82 -11.72
N ASN A 66 5.40 2.20 -10.44
CA ASN A 66 6.02 3.40 -9.88
C ASN A 66 7.43 3.17 -9.31
N GLN A 67 7.96 1.94 -9.40
CA GLN A 67 9.26 1.53 -8.87
C GLN A 67 9.39 1.83 -7.35
N LEU A 68 8.33 1.53 -6.60
CA LEU A 68 8.21 1.79 -5.16
C LEU A 68 8.46 0.55 -4.29
N ILE A 69 8.56 -0.63 -4.89
CA ILE A 69 8.93 -1.87 -4.20
C ILE A 69 10.13 -2.53 -4.86
N THR A 70 10.89 -3.25 -4.04
CA THR A 70 12.07 -4.02 -4.44
C THR A 70 11.94 -5.41 -3.85
N TYR A 71 12.33 -6.41 -4.63
CA TYR A 71 12.38 -7.79 -4.14
C TYR A 71 13.76 -8.06 -3.58
N ALA A 72 13.82 -8.57 -2.35
CA ALA A 72 15.07 -9.08 -1.82
C ALA A 72 15.47 -10.28 -2.67
N THR A 73 16.51 -10.11 -3.48
CA THR A 73 17.14 -11.23 -4.17
C THR A 73 17.92 -12.00 -3.12
N SER A 74 17.41 -13.16 -2.71
CA SER A 74 18.21 -14.11 -1.94
C SER A 74 19.42 -14.49 -2.80
N ARG A 75 20.62 -14.05 -2.38
CA ARG A 75 21.86 -14.72 -2.77
C ARG A 75 22.06 -15.93 -1.89
#